data_AF-A0A163I4J3-F1
#
_entry.id   AF-A0A163I4J3-F1
#
_cell.length_a   1.000
_cell.length_b   1.000
_cell.length_c   1.000
_cell.angle_alpha   90.00
_cell.angle_beta   90.00
_cell.angle_gamma   90.00
#
_symmetry.space_group_name_H-M   'P 1'
#
loop_
_entity.id
_entity.type
_entity.pdbx_description
1 polymer ?
#
loop_
_entity_poly.entity_id
_entity_poly.type
_entity_poly.pdbx_seq_one_letter_code
_entity_poly.pdbx_strand_id
1 'polypeptide(L)'
;MRFGYVSDESVAVDEALTVWPYRKPLSVIVGGKSVKEQIAPSDLGLLPLSGAPLRLAGITLLERNPDADEPGPVAVNLIDAICEMTPQISYLPELPSPLHYIARIVDRIGRVTRLVYRDAADLPDIVEDMLAALPVAPQTWRSAPPPDRTGPWRCAEVDDAILVEGRACLLRDGVVTALDHRGCLVWTKCLEGASVETITAAAIAAFGDPGDDDPRALIEQTLVELAEHDLVERA
;
A
#
# COMPACT_ATOMS: atom_id res chain seq x y z
N MET A 1 29.98 -0.60 12.23
CA MET A 1 29.00 -1.60 12.73
C MET A 1 27.71 -1.24 12.05
N ARG A 2 27.16 -2.10 11.18
CA ARG A 2 26.10 -1.62 10.29
C ARG A 2 24.71 -1.62 10.96
N PHE A 3 24.13 -2.79 11.22
CA PHE A 3 22.75 -2.88 11.69
C PHE A 3 22.54 -3.97 12.76
N GLY A 4 21.68 -3.71 13.74
CA GLY A 4 21.27 -4.68 14.76
C GLY A 4 20.02 -5.47 14.33
N TYR A 5 19.95 -6.75 14.69
CA TYR A 5 18.83 -7.62 14.33
C TYR A 5 17.58 -7.32 15.17
N VAL A 6 16.47 -7.03 14.47
CA VAL A 6 15.17 -6.72 15.07
C VAL A 6 14.28 -7.97 15.11
N SER A 7 13.94 -8.49 13.93
CA SER A 7 13.12 -9.68 13.69
C SER A 7 13.24 -10.09 12.21
N ASP A 8 12.93 -11.34 11.91
CA ASP A 8 12.80 -11.90 10.54
C ASP A 8 11.33 -12.12 10.12
N GLU A 9 10.37 -11.99 11.04
CA GLU A 9 8.97 -12.32 10.78
C GLU A 9 8.04 -11.12 11.04
N SER A 10 7.94 -10.65 12.28
CA SER A 10 7.00 -9.59 12.65
C SER A 10 7.64 -8.50 13.47
N VAL A 11 7.22 -7.27 13.20
CA VAL A 11 7.40 -6.12 14.08
C VAL A 11 6.08 -5.39 14.19
N ALA A 12 5.83 -4.74 15.32
CA ALA A 12 4.72 -3.81 15.44
C ALA A 12 5.24 -2.39 15.30
N VAL A 13 4.48 -1.53 14.61
CA VAL A 13 4.78 -0.11 14.46
C VAL A 13 3.56 0.67 14.90
N ASP A 14 3.75 1.64 15.80
CA ASP A 14 2.68 2.52 16.25
C ASP A 14 2.62 3.84 15.46
N GLU A 15 1.56 4.63 15.68
CA GLU A 15 1.39 5.93 15.02
C GLU A 15 2.51 6.92 15.34
N ALA A 16 3.26 6.73 16.44
CA ALA A 16 4.42 7.55 16.80
C ALA A 16 5.68 7.18 16.00
N LEU A 17 5.61 6.12 15.17
CA LEU A 17 6.69 5.44 14.46
C LEU A 17 7.61 4.62 15.38
N THR A 18 7.18 4.32 16.61
CA THR A 18 7.94 3.42 17.49
C THR A 18 7.87 2.01 16.92
N VAL A 19 9.02 1.35 16.82
CA VAL A 19 9.09 -0.06 16.41
C VAL A 19 9.20 -0.93 17.66
N TRP A 20 8.24 -1.83 17.82
CA TRP A 20 8.17 -2.80 18.89
C TRP A 20 8.74 -4.14 18.38
N PRO A 21 9.95 -4.52 18.81
CA PRO A 21 10.63 -5.69 18.27
C PRO A 21 10.03 -6.99 18.81
N TYR A 22 9.79 -7.96 17.92
CA TYR A 22 9.41 -9.32 18.30
C TYR A 22 10.57 -10.28 18.11
N ARG A 23 11.29 -10.55 19.21
CA ARG A 23 12.59 -11.25 19.21
C ARG A 23 12.45 -12.76 19.43
N LYS A 24 11.83 -13.45 18.47
CA LYS A 24 11.86 -14.91 18.42
C LYS A 24 13.17 -15.43 17.79
N PRO A 25 13.58 -16.67 18.12
CA PRO A 25 14.61 -17.37 17.34
C PRO A 25 14.20 -17.50 15.87
N LEU A 26 15.20 -17.58 14.98
CA LEU A 26 14.97 -17.79 13.55
C LEU A 26 14.53 -19.24 13.32
N SER A 27 13.46 -19.42 12.56
CA SER A 27 12.93 -20.73 12.19
C SER A 27 13.46 -21.15 10.81
N VAL A 28 14.58 -21.87 10.77
CA VAL A 28 15.28 -22.21 9.53
C VAL A 28 14.93 -23.64 9.06
N ILE A 29 14.67 -23.80 7.76
CA ILE A 29 14.55 -25.12 7.13
C ILE A 29 15.96 -25.60 6.77
N VAL A 30 16.46 -26.60 7.49
CA VAL A 30 17.76 -27.23 7.20
C VAL A 30 17.51 -28.47 6.35
N GLY A 31 18.19 -28.56 5.20
CA GLY A 31 17.96 -29.58 4.18
C GLY A 31 17.87 -31.00 4.75
N GLY A 32 16.78 -31.70 4.41
CA GLY A 32 16.53 -33.09 4.81
C GLY A 32 15.75 -33.29 6.11
N LYS A 33 15.44 -32.23 6.88
CA LYS A 33 14.60 -32.31 8.09
C LYS A 33 13.18 -31.79 7.80
N SER A 34 12.17 -32.50 8.31
CA SER A 34 10.76 -32.07 8.23
C SER A 34 10.39 -31.03 9.28
N VAL A 35 11.22 -30.83 10.30
CA VAL A 35 11.01 -29.89 11.41
C VAL A 35 11.96 -28.70 11.26
N LYS A 36 11.42 -27.49 11.36
CA LYS A 36 12.21 -26.25 11.37
C LYS A 36 13.13 -26.22 12.59
N GLU A 37 14.39 -25.91 12.37
CA GLU A 37 15.36 -25.70 13.43
C GLU A 37 15.24 -24.28 13.96
N GLN A 38 15.33 -24.11 15.28
CA GLN A 38 15.27 -22.80 15.93
C GLN A 38 16.69 -22.37 16.25
N ILE A 39 17.16 -21.30 15.60
CA ILE A 39 18.54 -20.80 15.74
C ILE A 39 18.50 -19.43 16.40
N ALA A 40 19.31 -19.21 17.44
CA ALA A 40 19.40 -17.89 18.05
C ALA A 40 20.11 -16.93 17.09
N PRO A 41 19.67 -15.65 16.98
CA PRO A 41 20.35 -14.67 16.13
C PRO A 41 21.86 -14.54 16.40
N SER A 42 22.26 -14.65 17.67
CA SER A 42 23.66 -14.63 18.10
C SER A 42 24.49 -15.76 17.50
N ASP A 43 23.91 -16.93 17.29
CA ASP A 43 24.60 -18.10 16.75
C ASP A 43 24.91 -17.91 15.26
N LEU A 44 24.19 -17.02 14.59
CA LEU A 44 24.43 -16.58 13.21
C LEU A 44 25.31 -15.33 13.11
N GLY A 45 25.85 -14.84 14.24
CA GLY A 45 26.67 -13.63 14.28
C GLY A 45 25.88 -12.33 14.08
N LEU A 46 24.55 -12.35 14.21
CA LEU A 46 23.72 -11.15 14.09
C LEU A 46 23.92 -10.24 15.31
N LEU A 47 24.05 -8.94 15.06
CA LEU A 47 24.33 -7.96 16.10
C LEU A 47 23.09 -7.71 16.97
N PRO A 48 23.24 -7.51 18.29
CA PRO A 48 22.13 -7.17 19.17
C PRO A 48 21.61 -5.77 18.87
N LEU A 49 20.35 -5.51 19.25
CA LEU A 49 19.82 -4.15 19.29
C LEU A 49 20.56 -3.32 20.35
N SER A 50 20.75 -2.04 20.05
CA SER A 50 21.10 -1.07 21.08
C SER A 50 19.95 -0.95 22.10
N GLY A 51 20.25 -0.51 23.33
CA GLY A 51 19.22 -0.24 24.33
C GLY A 51 18.34 0.98 24.02
N ALA A 52 18.60 1.72 22.94
CA ALA A 52 17.79 2.84 22.51
C ALA A 52 16.47 2.37 21.87
N PRO A 53 15.36 3.12 22.05
CA PRO A 53 14.11 2.85 21.36
C PRO A 53 14.28 2.87 19.83
N LEU A 54 13.61 1.94 19.15
CA LEU A 54 13.62 1.87 17.69
C LEU A 54 12.55 2.78 17.10
N ARG A 55 12.88 3.41 15.96
CA ARG A 55 11.97 4.24 15.18
C ARG A 55 11.96 3.79 13.73
N LEU A 56 10.79 3.70 13.12
CA LEU A 56 10.64 3.41 11.70
C LEU A 56 11.16 4.61 10.88
N ALA A 57 12.18 4.37 10.07
CA ALA A 57 12.79 5.38 9.20
C ALA A 57 12.32 5.28 7.74
N GLY A 58 11.87 4.10 7.31
CA GLY A 58 11.43 3.85 5.95
C GLY A 58 10.84 2.44 5.82
N ILE A 59 10.07 2.21 4.76
CA ILE A 59 9.56 0.89 4.38
C ILE A 59 10.07 0.59 2.98
N THR A 60 10.63 -0.61 2.80
CA THR A 60 11.22 -1.06 1.53
C THR A 60 10.67 -2.42 1.16
N LEU A 61 10.15 -2.53 -0.06
CA LEU A 61 9.74 -3.77 -0.71
C LEU A 61 10.97 -4.35 -1.41
N LEU A 62 11.33 -5.59 -1.11
CA LEU A 62 12.54 -6.22 -1.65
C LEU A 62 12.22 -7.01 -2.92
N GLU A 63 12.95 -6.72 -4.00
CA GLU A 63 12.85 -7.43 -5.27
C GLU A 63 14.23 -7.94 -5.69
N ARG A 64 14.43 -9.26 -5.65
CA ARG A 64 15.67 -9.85 -6.16
C ARG A 64 15.58 -10.06 -7.66
N ASN A 65 16.41 -9.36 -8.42
CA ASN A 65 16.52 -9.51 -9.86
C ASN A 65 18.02 -9.57 -10.27
N PRO A 66 18.57 -10.77 -10.53
CA PRO A 66 19.97 -10.94 -10.93
C PRO A 66 20.34 -10.23 -12.23
N ASP A 67 19.36 -10.04 -13.12
CA ASP A 67 19.52 -9.48 -14.46
C ASP A 67 19.14 -7.98 -14.52
N ALA A 68 18.89 -7.34 -13.37
CA ALA A 68 18.54 -5.93 -13.34
C ALA A 68 19.69 -5.07 -13.88
N ASP A 69 19.43 -4.29 -14.94
CA ASP A 69 20.40 -3.36 -15.51
C ASP A 69 20.82 -2.27 -14.51
N GLU A 70 19.83 -1.68 -13.82
CA GLU A 70 20.00 -0.61 -12.83
C GLU A 70 19.36 -1.01 -11.48
N PRO A 71 20.09 -1.75 -10.61
CA PRO A 71 19.61 -2.05 -9.26
C PRO A 71 19.63 -0.79 -8.39
N GLY A 72 18.71 -0.72 -7.43
CA GLY A 72 18.61 0.40 -6.51
C GLY A 72 17.19 0.65 -5.99
N PRO A 73 17.03 1.66 -5.13
CA PRO A 73 15.73 2.05 -4.60
C PRO A 73 14.94 2.87 -5.61
N VAL A 74 13.67 2.52 -5.80
CA VAL A 74 12.70 3.24 -6.63
C VAL A 74 11.48 3.57 -5.77
N ALA A 75 10.98 4.81 -5.84
CA ALA A 75 9.78 5.19 -5.12
C ALA A 75 8.55 4.46 -5.67
N VAL A 76 7.72 3.91 -4.79
CA VAL A 76 6.47 3.22 -5.14
C VAL A 76 5.30 4.18 -4.93
N ASN A 77 4.27 4.11 -5.78
CA ASN A 77 3.02 4.83 -5.57
C ASN A 77 2.33 4.30 -4.31
N LEU A 78 1.73 5.17 -3.50
CA LEU A 78 1.12 4.85 -2.21
C LEU A 78 0.06 3.75 -2.33
N ILE A 79 -0.82 3.80 -3.34
CA ILE A 79 -1.87 2.78 -3.49
C ILE A 79 -1.24 1.43 -3.84
N ASP A 80 -0.27 1.41 -4.75
CA ASP A 80 0.41 0.17 -5.16
C ASP A 80 1.20 -0.42 -3.98
N ALA A 81 1.84 0.43 -3.18
CA ALA A 81 2.52 0.03 -1.96
C ALA A 81 1.54 -0.55 -0.91
N ILE A 82 0.38 0.09 -0.70
CA ILE A 82 -0.66 -0.44 0.19
C ILE A 82 -1.14 -1.82 -0.30
N CYS A 83 -1.42 -1.98 -1.59
CA CYS A 83 -1.85 -3.25 -2.16
C CYS A 83 -0.82 -4.37 -1.95
N GLU A 84 0.47 -4.08 -2.10
CA GLU A 84 1.54 -5.07 -1.91
C GLU A 84 1.84 -5.36 -0.43
N MET A 85 1.75 -4.33 0.43
CA MET A 85 1.99 -4.49 1.86
C MET A 85 0.85 -5.19 2.59
N THR A 86 -0.40 -4.94 2.20
CA THR A 86 -1.58 -5.43 2.93
C THR A 86 -1.57 -6.94 3.19
N PRO A 87 -1.25 -7.82 2.22
CA PRO A 87 -1.14 -9.26 2.46
C PRO A 87 -0.09 -9.64 3.53
N GLN A 88 0.87 -8.76 3.81
CA GLN A 88 1.93 -8.96 4.81
C GLN A 88 1.59 -8.31 6.17
N ILE A 89 0.47 -7.58 6.29
CA ILE A 89 0.07 -6.90 7.51
C ILE A 89 -1.02 -7.71 8.21
N SER A 90 -0.64 -8.32 9.32
CA SER A 90 -1.61 -8.99 10.20
C SER A 90 -2.53 -7.97 10.88
N TYR A 91 -3.80 -8.34 11.07
CA TYR A 91 -4.80 -7.54 11.80
C TYR A 91 -5.11 -6.16 11.20
N LEU A 92 -4.76 -5.92 9.92
CA LEU A 92 -5.05 -4.64 9.28
C LEU A 92 -6.53 -4.24 9.39
N PRO A 93 -7.52 -5.11 9.09
CA PRO A 93 -8.93 -4.74 9.16
C PRO A 93 -9.44 -4.45 10.58
N GLU A 94 -8.70 -4.85 11.62
CA GLU A 94 -9.07 -4.59 13.02
C GLU A 94 -8.61 -3.20 13.50
N LEU A 95 -7.79 -2.49 12.72
CA LEU A 95 -7.35 -1.14 13.04
C LEU A 95 -8.47 -0.11 12.81
N PRO A 96 -8.53 0.97 13.61
CA PRO A 96 -9.35 2.13 13.27
C PRO A 96 -8.82 2.81 12.00
N SER A 97 -9.67 2.90 10.96
CA SER A 97 -9.32 3.48 9.65
C SER A 97 -7.99 2.94 9.08
N PRO A 98 -7.94 1.64 8.69
CA PRO A 98 -6.69 0.95 8.38
C PRO A 98 -5.87 1.56 7.24
N LEU A 99 -6.53 2.04 6.18
CA LEU A 99 -5.84 2.66 5.05
C LEU A 99 -5.29 4.02 5.44
N HIS A 100 -6.04 4.80 6.22
CA HIS A 100 -5.54 6.06 6.78
C HIS A 100 -4.36 5.83 7.72
N TYR A 101 -4.38 4.75 8.50
CA TYR A 101 -3.26 4.39 9.38
C TYR A 101 -1.97 4.18 8.58
N ILE A 102 -2.02 3.37 7.52
CA ILE A 102 -0.87 3.15 6.65
C ILE A 102 -0.44 4.48 5.98
N ALA A 103 -1.39 5.23 5.43
CA ALA A 103 -1.08 6.48 4.73
C ALA A 103 -0.43 7.53 5.65
N ARG A 104 -0.89 7.66 6.91
CA ARG A 104 -0.25 8.52 7.93
C ARG A 104 1.15 8.07 8.29
N ILE A 105 1.41 6.76 8.39
CA ILE A 105 2.76 6.25 8.62
C ILE A 105 3.66 6.63 7.44
N VAL A 106 3.21 6.38 6.22
CA VAL A 106 3.96 6.69 4.99
C VAL A 106 4.28 8.19 4.92
N ASP A 107 3.30 9.07 5.17
CA ASP A 107 3.52 10.53 5.21
C ASP A 107 4.68 10.96 6.12
N ARG A 108 4.84 10.28 7.26
CA ARG A 108 5.85 10.63 8.26
C ARG A 108 7.25 10.08 7.93
N ILE A 109 7.34 9.05 7.11
CA ILE A 109 8.60 8.42 6.69
C ILE A 109 8.99 8.75 5.26
N GLY A 110 8.11 9.38 4.47
CA GLY A 110 8.34 9.72 3.06
C GLY A 110 7.56 8.81 2.12
N ARG A 111 8.25 8.09 1.23
CA ARG A 111 7.62 7.10 0.35
C ARG A 111 8.08 5.69 0.70
N VAL A 112 7.20 4.73 0.46
CA VAL A 112 7.61 3.34 0.33
C VAL A 112 8.52 3.23 -0.89
N THR A 113 9.61 2.50 -0.75
CA THR A 113 10.55 2.24 -1.85
C THR A 113 10.51 0.78 -2.23
N ARG A 114 10.80 0.47 -3.49
CA ARG A 114 11.16 -0.87 -3.93
C ARG A 114 12.65 -0.91 -4.16
N LEU A 115 13.33 -1.83 -3.49
CA LEU A 115 14.75 -2.05 -3.66
C LEU A 115 14.96 -3.26 -4.56
N VAL A 116 15.34 -2.98 -5.81
CA VAL A 116 15.76 -4.01 -6.76
C VAL A 116 17.23 -4.32 -6.50
N TYR A 117 17.56 -5.57 -6.20
CA TYR A 117 18.94 -5.99 -5.91
C TYR A 117 19.29 -7.31 -6.59
N ARG A 118 20.58 -7.50 -6.91
CA ARG A 118 21.06 -8.72 -7.59
C ARG A 118 21.41 -9.81 -6.58
N ASP A 119 22.22 -9.46 -5.58
CA ASP A 119 22.62 -10.35 -4.50
C ASP A 119 22.46 -9.71 -3.12
N ALA A 120 22.17 -10.53 -2.11
CA ALA A 120 22.00 -10.06 -0.73
C ALA A 120 23.30 -9.45 -0.16
N ALA A 121 24.46 -9.80 -0.72
CA ALA A 121 25.75 -9.21 -0.37
C ALA A 121 25.81 -7.69 -0.64
N ASP A 122 25.00 -7.17 -1.57
CA ASP A 122 24.98 -5.75 -1.94
C ASP A 122 24.11 -4.91 -0.97
N LEU A 123 23.18 -5.54 -0.27
CA LEU A 123 22.17 -4.85 0.54
C LEU A 123 22.76 -3.96 1.65
N PRO A 124 23.81 -4.35 2.39
CA PRO A 124 24.32 -3.51 3.47
C PRO A 124 24.78 -2.13 2.99
N ASP A 125 25.41 -2.03 1.82
CA ASP A 125 25.87 -0.75 1.25
C ASP A 125 24.69 0.11 0.82
N ILE A 126 23.76 -0.49 0.07
CA ILE A 126 22.58 0.22 -0.43
C ILE A 126 21.71 0.75 0.73
N VAL A 127 21.55 -0.04 1.80
CA VAL A 127 20.77 0.38 2.98
C VAL A 127 21.44 1.55 3.73
N GLU A 128 22.77 1.59 3.81
CA GLU A 128 23.46 2.77 4.37
C GLU A 128 23.22 4.03 3.54
N ASP A 129 23.34 3.92 2.23
CA ASP A 129 23.08 5.04 1.32
C ASP A 129 21.62 5.52 1.44
N MET A 130 20.66 4.60 1.54
CA MET A 130 19.25 4.92 1.77
C MET A 130 19.01 5.61 3.11
N LEU A 131 19.69 5.20 4.18
CA LEU A 131 19.57 5.84 5.49
C LEU A 131 20.25 7.21 5.56
N ALA A 132 21.27 7.44 4.72
CA ALA A 132 21.94 8.73 4.59
C ALA A 132 21.19 9.70 3.65
N ALA A 133 20.39 9.18 2.72
CA ALA A 133 19.62 9.97 1.78
C ALA A 133 18.45 10.70 2.45
N LEU A 134 18.04 11.81 1.85
CA LEU A 134 16.80 12.48 2.25
C LEU A 134 15.59 11.64 1.78
N PRO A 135 14.56 11.48 2.62
CA PRO A 135 13.34 10.80 2.22
C PRO A 135 12.70 11.45 1.00
N VAL A 136 12.20 10.62 0.07
CA VAL A 136 11.36 11.10 -1.04
C VAL A 136 10.05 11.61 -0.45
N ALA A 137 9.62 12.80 -0.88
CA ALA A 137 8.39 13.42 -0.39
C ALA A 137 7.16 12.51 -0.63
N PRO A 138 6.27 12.33 0.35
CA PRO A 138 5.08 11.49 0.22
C PRO A 138 4.13 11.99 -0.88
N GLN A 139 3.21 11.12 -1.33
CA GLN A 139 2.10 11.54 -2.18
C GLN A 139 1.01 12.18 -1.34
N THR A 140 0.39 13.23 -1.86
CA THR A 140 -0.78 13.81 -1.22
C THR A 140 -1.96 12.86 -1.36
N TRP A 141 -2.62 12.59 -0.24
CA TRP A 141 -3.82 11.79 -0.17
C TRP A 141 -4.89 12.48 0.67
N ARG A 142 -6.14 12.04 0.55
CA ARG A 142 -7.27 12.52 1.34
C ARG A 142 -8.26 11.40 1.61
N SER A 143 -9.07 11.54 2.64
CA SER A 143 -10.22 10.67 2.88
C SER A 143 -11.22 10.76 1.73
N ALA A 144 -11.87 9.64 1.40
CA ALA A 144 -13.04 9.67 0.53
C ALA A 144 -14.19 10.44 1.21
N PRO A 145 -15.02 11.18 0.44
CA PRO A 145 -16.17 11.86 1.00
C PRO A 145 -17.24 10.85 1.45
N PRO A 146 -18.12 11.20 2.41
CA PRO A 146 -19.24 10.35 2.78
C PRO A 146 -20.25 10.22 1.62
N PRO A 147 -20.95 9.08 1.49
CA PRO A 147 -21.92 8.85 0.41
C PRO A 147 -23.21 9.67 0.59
N ASP A 148 -23.66 10.31 -0.49
CA ASP A 148 -25.02 10.78 -0.68
C ASP A 148 -25.93 9.60 -1.11
N ARG A 149 -27.08 9.45 -0.45
CA ARG A 149 -28.00 8.33 -0.65
C ARG A 149 -29.14 8.61 -1.64
N THR A 150 -29.10 9.75 -2.34
CA THR A 150 -30.20 10.24 -3.19
C THR A 150 -30.02 10.03 -4.69
N GLY A 151 -28.84 9.55 -5.13
CA GLY A 151 -28.54 9.31 -6.55
C GLY A 151 -29.08 7.99 -7.12
N PRO A 152 -28.99 7.79 -8.45
CA PRO A 152 -29.42 6.57 -9.15
C PRO A 152 -28.53 5.35 -8.88
N TRP A 153 -27.35 5.58 -8.32
CA TRP A 153 -26.41 4.56 -7.88
C TRP A 153 -26.09 4.81 -6.40
N ARG A 154 -26.10 3.74 -5.61
CA ARG A 154 -25.67 3.75 -4.21
C ARG A 154 -24.27 3.15 -4.14
N CYS A 155 -23.35 3.83 -3.46
CA CYS A 155 -22.07 3.22 -3.14
C CYS A 155 -22.25 2.27 -1.95
N ALA A 156 -21.59 1.12 -2.02
CA ALA A 156 -21.52 0.20 -0.89
C ALA A 156 -20.82 0.88 0.29
N GLU A 157 -21.20 0.50 1.52
CA GLU A 157 -20.42 0.88 2.70
C GLU A 157 -19.07 0.18 2.65
N VAL A 158 -18.00 0.96 2.91
CA VAL A 158 -16.62 0.49 2.94
C VAL A 158 -16.05 0.72 4.34
N ASP A 159 -15.14 -0.15 4.76
CA ASP A 159 -14.49 -0.05 6.07
C ASP A 159 -13.58 1.18 6.13
N ASP A 160 -12.89 1.44 5.01
CA ASP A 160 -12.04 2.62 4.86
C ASP A 160 -11.80 2.96 3.38
N ALA A 161 -11.55 4.23 3.07
CA ALA A 161 -11.19 4.65 1.72
C ALA A 161 -10.37 5.95 1.69
N ILE A 162 -9.32 5.93 0.87
CA ILE A 162 -8.46 7.09 0.58
C ILE A 162 -8.37 7.36 -0.92
N LEU A 163 -8.14 8.62 -1.28
CA LEU A 163 -7.94 9.09 -2.64
C LEU A 163 -6.50 9.60 -2.79
N VAL A 164 -5.81 9.18 -3.84
CA VAL A 164 -4.42 9.54 -4.13
C VAL A 164 -4.28 9.87 -5.61
N GLU A 165 -3.96 11.12 -5.94
CA GLU A 165 -3.67 11.56 -7.33
C GLU A 165 -4.69 11.07 -8.39
N GLY A 166 -5.98 11.10 -8.05
CA GLY A 166 -7.06 10.70 -8.97
C GLY A 166 -7.37 9.20 -8.99
N ARG A 167 -6.67 8.38 -8.20
CA ARG A 167 -7.00 6.98 -7.91
C ARG A 167 -7.66 6.84 -6.53
N ALA A 168 -8.30 5.70 -6.28
CA ALA A 168 -8.86 5.37 -4.97
C ALA A 168 -8.30 4.05 -4.45
N CYS A 169 -8.14 3.94 -3.14
CA CYS A 169 -7.86 2.69 -2.44
C CYS A 169 -8.95 2.49 -1.42
N LEU A 170 -9.64 1.36 -1.49
CA LEU A 170 -10.79 1.02 -0.65
C LEU A 170 -10.48 -0.26 0.12
N LEU A 171 -10.94 -0.32 1.37
CA LEU A 171 -10.95 -1.52 2.18
C LEU A 171 -12.39 -1.90 2.44
N ARG A 172 -12.76 -3.14 2.11
CA ARG A 172 -14.08 -3.68 2.38
C ARG A 172 -13.97 -5.17 2.67
N ASP A 173 -14.56 -5.62 3.76
CA ASP A 173 -14.59 -7.03 4.18
C ASP A 173 -13.17 -7.65 4.23
N GLY A 174 -12.19 -6.84 4.65
CA GLY A 174 -10.79 -7.22 4.73
C GLY A 174 -10.04 -7.27 3.38
N VAL A 175 -10.69 -6.89 2.28
CA VAL A 175 -10.09 -6.86 0.93
C VAL A 175 -9.77 -5.42 0.54
N VAL A 176 -8.52 -5.20 0.12
CA VAL A 176 -8.08 -3.92 -0.44
C VAL A 176 -8.27 -3.91 -1.95
N THR A 177 -9.02 -2.93 -2.44
CA THR A 177 -9.29 -2.71 -3.87
C THR A 177 -8.75 -1.36 -4.30
N ALA A 178 -7.96 -1.35 -5.38
CA ALA A 178 -7.49 -0.13 -6.01
C ALA A 178 -8.34 0.20 -7.24
N LEU A 179 -8.81 1.43 -7.34
CA LEU A 179 -9.45 1.97 -8.54
C LEU A 179 -8.45 2.85 -9.30
N ASP A 180 -8.43 2.68 -10.61
CA ASP A 180 -7.71 3.57 -11.52
C ASP A 180 -8.40 4.95 -11.60
N HIS A 181 -7.91 5.81 -12.50
CA HIS A 181 -8.42 7.17 -12.61
C HIS A 181 -9.90 7.22 -13.01
N ARG A 182 -10.33 6.37 -13.95
CA ARG A 182 -11.71 6.33 -14.43
C ARG A 182 -12.63 5.73 -13.37
N GLY A 183 -12.26 4.59 -12.81
CA GLY A 183 -13.00 3.95 -11.72
C GLY A 183 -13.15 4.85 -10.51
N CYS A 184 -12.07 5.54 -10.11
CA CYS A 184 -12.11 6.51 -9.01
C CYS A 184 -13.05 7.67 -9.30
N LEU A 185 -13.02 8.24 -10.52
CA LEU A 185 -13.92 9.33 -10.89
C LEU A 185 -15.38 8.88 -10.84
N VAL A 186 -15.70 7.74 -11.45
CA VAL A 186 -17.06 7.18 -11.46
C VAL A 186 -17.54 6.92 -10.04
N TRP A 187 -16.75 6.20 -9.24
CA TRP A 187 -17.09 5.89 -7.86
C TRP A 187 -17.29 7.15 -7.00
N THR A 188 -16.38 8.14 -7.11
CA THR A 188 -16.51 9.41 -6.37
C THR A 188 -17.76 10.18 -6.78
N LYS A 189 -18.13 10.16 -8.06
CA LYS A 189 -19.35 10.81 -8.52
C LYS A 189 -20.61 10.07 -8.07
N CYS A 190 -20.56 8.74 -7.94
CA CYS A 190 -21.63 7.98 -7.29
C CYS A 190 -21.77 8.34 -5.81
N LEU A 191 -20.67 8.57 -5.08
CA LEU A 191 -20.72 9.09 -3.70
C LEU A 191 -21.41 10.45 -3.63
N GLU A 192 -21.32 11.28 -4.68
CA GLU A 192 -22.00 12.56 -4.77
C GLU A 192 -23.46 12.46 -5.24
N GLY A 193 -23.99 11.25 -5.46
CA GLY A 193 -25.34 11.03 -5.97
C GLY A 193 -25.54 11.43 -7.45
N ALA A 194 -24.46 11.55 -8.22
CA ALA A 194 -24.50 12.05 -9.59
C ALA A 194 -25.25 11.10 -10.56
N SER A 195 -25.90 11.68 -11.57
CA SER A 195 -26.48 10.92 -12.68
C SER A 195 -25.41 10.45 -13.67
N VAL A 196 -25.71 9.45 -14.50
CA VAL A 196 -24.79 8.94 -15.54
C VAL A 196 -24.36 10.06 -16.49
N GLU A 197 -25.26 10.98 -16.83
CA GLU A 197 -24.98 12.16 -17.66
C GLU A 197 -23.95 13.07 -17.00
N THR A 198 -24.10 13.30 -15.69
CA THR A 198 -23.19 14.13 -14.90
C THR A 198 -21.82 13.48 -14.76
N ILE A 199 -21.78 12.16 -14.52
CA ILE A 199 -20.54 11.38 -14.47
C ILE A 199 -19.81 11.46 -15.81
N THR A 200 -20.54 11.27 -16.92
CA THR A 200 -19.99 11.33 -18.28
C THR A 200 -19.41 12.70 -18.60
N ALA A 201 -20.13 13.78 -18.29
CA ALA A 201 -19.63 15.14 -18.47
C ALA A 201 -18.37 15.41 -17.63
N ALA A 202 -18.33 14.92 -16.39
CA ALA A 202 -17.15 15.02 -15.53
C ALA A 202 -15.95 14.23 -16.08
N ALA A 203 -16.18 13.04 -16.63
CA ALA A 203 -15.14 12.23 -17.24
C ALA A 203 -14.53 12.91 -18.48
N ILE A 204 -15.37 13.46 -19.37
CA ILE A 204 -14.90 14.23 -20.54
C ILE A 204 -14.10 15.46 -20.09
N ALA A 205 -14.55 16.16 -19.06
CA ALA A 205 -13.83 17.33 -18.53
C ALA A 205 -12.47 16.95 -17.92
N ALA A 206 -12.35 15.77 -17.32
CA ALA A 206 -11.13 15.32 -16.65
C ALA A 206 -10.12 14.66 -17.60
N PHE A 207 -10.59 13.87 -18.56
CA PHE A 207 -9.75 13.01 -19.40
C PHE A 207 -9.73 13.42 -20.88
N GLY A 208 -10.61 14.33 -21.29
CA GLY A 208 -10.84 14.68 -22.68
C GLY A 208 -11.89 13.79 -23.36
N ASP A 209 -12.20 14.14 -24.61
CA ASP A 209 -13.09 13.35 -25.46
C ASP A 209 -12.36 12.05 -25.90
N PRO A 210 -12.95 10.86 -25.71
CA PRO A 210 -12.35 9.60 -26.12
C PRO A 210 -12.31 9.40 -27.65
N GLY A 211 -12.89 10.30 -28.44
CA GLY A 211 -12.83 10.28 -29.90
C GLY A 211 -13.88 9.36 -30.51
N ASP A 212 -13.47 8.17 -30.97
CA ASP A 212 -14.35 7.25 -31.69
C ASP A 212 -15.27 6.44 -30.75
N ASP A 213 -14.93 6.35 -29.46
CA ASP A 213 -15.73 5.63 -28.47
C ASP A 213 -16.85 6.51 -27.89
N ASP A 214 -18.00 5.93 -27.55
CA ASP A 214 -19.07 6.64 -26.83
C ASP A 214 -18.68 6.85 -25.36
N PRO A 215 -18.47 8.11 -24.91
CA PRO A 215 -18.10 8.40 -23.53
C PRO A 215 -19.12 7.85 -22.52
N ARG A 216 -20.41 7.87 -22.87
CA ARG A 216 -21.46 7.38 -21.98
C ARG A 216 -21.36 5.87 -21.82
N ALA A 217 -21.16 5.14 -22.92
CA ALA A 217 -21.03 3.69 -22.90
C ALA A 217 -19.83 3.24 -22.03
N LEU A 218 -18.71 3.96 -22.10
CA LEU A 218 -17.54 3.70 -21.24
C LEU A 218 -17.84 3.90 -19.74
N ILE A 219 -18.63 4.91 -19.39
CA ILE A 219 -19.06 5.14 -18.00
C ILE A 219 -20.06 4.10 -17.53
N GLU A 220 -21.03 3.73 -18.38
CA GLU A 220 -21.96 2.64 -18.07
C GLU A 220 -21.24 1.31 -17.88
N GLN A 221 -20.24 1.00 -18.71
CA GLN A 221 -19.38 -0.16 -18.53
C GLN A 221 -18.62 -0.10 -17.19
N THR A 222 -18.03 1.04 -16.85
CA THR A 222 -17.32 1.21 -15.57
C THR A 222 -18.26 1.03 -14.37
N LEU A 223 -19.50 1.52 -14.46
CA LEU A 223 -20.52 1.29 -13.42
C LEU A 223 -20.89 -0.19 -13.26
N VAL A 224 -20.98 -0.92 -14.37
CA VAL A 224 -21.19 -2.37 -14.34
C VAL A 224 -20.01 -3.09 -13.69
N GLU A 225 -18.77 -2.76 -14.08
CA GLU A 225 -17.56 -3.34 -13.47
C GLU A 225 -17.51 -3.06 -11.95
N LEU A 226 -17.79 -1.82 -11.52
CA LEU A 226 -17.86 -1.49 -10.10
C LEU A 226 -18.98 -2.24 -9.37
N ALA A 227 -20.12 -2.50 -10.03
CA ALA A 227 -21.22 -3.27 -9.46
C ALA A 227 -20.90 -4.76 -9.35
N GLU A 228 -20.18 -5.34 -10.32
CA GLU A 228 -19.68 -6.72 -10.26
C GLU A 228 -18.69 -6.94 -9.11
N HIS A 229 -18.00 -5.87 -8.69
CA HIS A 229 -17.12 -5.86 -7.51
C HIS A 229 -17.83 -5.39 -6.22
N ASP A 230 -19.17 -5.30 -6.23
CA ASP A 230 -20.00 -4.88 -5.09
C ASP A 230 -19.59 -3.52 -4.50
N LEU A 231 -19.08 -2.60 -5.33
CA LEU A 231 -18.68 -1.25 -4.90
C LEU A 231 -19.81 -0.23 -5.10
N VAL A 232 -20.70 -0.49 -6.07
CA VAL A 232 -21.90 0.30 -6.33
C VAL A 232 -23.08 -0.62 -6.66
N GLU A 233 -24.30 -0.15 -6.39
CA GLU A 233 -25.53 -0.83 -6.79
C GLU A 233 -26.56 0.17 -7.33
N ARG A 234 -27.52 -0.29 -8.13
CA ARG A 234 -28.61 0.57 -8.59
C ARG A 234 -29.57 0.85 -7.43
N ALA A 235 -29.94 2.12 -7.28
CA ALA A 235 -30.75 2.62 -6.16
C ALA A 235 -32.23 2.24 -6.21
#